data_AF-A0AA42Y4P1-F1
#
_entry.id   AF-A0AA42Y4P1-F1
#
_cell.length_a   1.000
_cell.length_b   1.000
_cell.length_c   1.000
_cell.angle_alpha   90.00
_cell.angle_beta   90.00
_cell.angle_gamma   90.00
#
_symmetry.space_group_name_H-M   'P 1'
#
loop_
_entity.id
_entity.type
_entity.pdbx_description
1 polymer ?
#
loop_
_entity_poly.entity_id
_entity_poly.type
_entity_poly.pdbx_seq_one_letter_code
_entity_poly.pdbx_strand_id
1 'polypeptide(L)'
;MTLLSQDRMRTVLAWVVIVLIAVPVGGAVLLGVVYGESPCILCWAQRTSMVLIALVGLFVLRYGPRPRYIGLVVLLGTWGVYMALRHSALHLARDVGQGFAAPYFGIHTYAWAGFIHFVVLVAVAVLLVLLREDAPSYGPRATGRVGRLAIGLFLVVVGANTLQAFITTGPPPFIGQADPVRFSLNPRHWVWMYQDEVRGRISLRGSWTVPRPDPTAVEVDADPANGPLANLPVLDITRRLAITAPLGGTLTGLAHDPATGRFLAVTDHYGVYLLDSALSRVEHRVLLDHQYSIDLTTLAGAAFLGDTLAVLATNKSYVLLRLDPAADPDREWRHFRETDGGVTELRRSRFATERARQMYVLSLAYDRQADELITVTVPSPRHRRMVVSRFDRGDRLLSSEFEPRLGTNVTPSDSGRTLAEYVVTGAVAVDRTLYAVSAAYSTLLVTDLDTKLVTAAYAVPGIERPVGLAARGSELLVAQADGRIAVIERPGAGSATSEQTVRR
;
A
#
# COMPACT_ATOMS: atom_id res chain seq x y z
N MET A 1 7.73 -37.87 -30.16
CA MET A 1 8.52 -37.29 -29.04
C MET A 1 9.78 -38.12 -28.85
N THR A 2 10.95 -37.57 -29.15
CA THR A 2 12.23 -38.23 -28.90
C THR A 2 12.49 -38.27 -27.39
N LEU A 3 12.46 -39.47 -26.81
CA LEU A 3 12.70 -39.70 -25.39
C LEU A 3 14.11 -39.25 -25.01
N LEU A 4 14.25 -38.42 -23.97
CA LEU A 4 15.55 -37.89 -23.50
C LEU A 4 16.44 -39.04 -22.96
N SER A 5 17.74 -39.00 -23.26
CA SER A 5 18.71 -39.92 -22.64
C SER A 5 18.85 -39.62 -21.14
N GLN A 6 19.26 -40.62 -20.35
CA GLN A 6 19.38 -40.46 -18.89
C GLN A 6 20.32 -39.32 -18.47
N ASP A 7 21.45 -39.15 -19.17
CA ASP A 7 22.40 -38.08 -18.84
C ASP A 7 21.87 -36.69 -19.20
N ARG A 8 21.11 -36.57 -20.29
CA ARG A 8 20.41 -35.33 -20.65
C ARG A 8 19.32 -35.02 -19.61
N MET A 9 18.55 -36.03 -19.21
CA MET A 9 17.52 -35.90 -18.17
C MET A 9 18.12 -35.42 -16.84
N ARG A 10 19.26 -35.98 -16.43
CA ARG A 10 19.98 -35.57 -15.22
C ARG A 10 20.52 -34.15 -15.31
N THR A 11 21.02 -33.76 -16.48
CA THR A 11 21.52 -32.40 -16.71
C THR A 11 20.37 -31.39 -16.64
N VAL A 12 19.23 -31.70 -17.26
CA VAL A 12 18.01 -30.89 -17.17
C VAL A 12 17.54 -30.77 -15.72
N LEU A 13 17.45 -31.89 -14.98
CA LEU A 13 17.05 -31.86 -13.57
C LEU A 13 18.02 -31.04 -12.72
N ALA A 14 19.32 -31.13 -12.96
CA ALA A 14 20.31 -30.34 -12.24
C ALA A 14 20.11 -28.84 -12.47
N TRP A 15 19.78 -28.43 -13.70
CA TRP A 15 19.42 -27.05 -14.00
C TRP A 15 18.10 -26.62 -13.36
N VAL A 16 17.08 -27.48 -13.32
CA VAL A 16 15.82 -27.20 -12.61
C VAL A 16 16.08 -26.94 -11.12
N VAL A 17 16.92 -27.77 -10.49
CA VAL A 17 17.32 -27.57 -9.09
C VAL A 17 18.10 -26.26 -8.91
N ILE A 18 19.05 -25.97 -9.81
CA ILE A 18 19.82 -24.71 -9.78
C ILE A 18 18.88 -23.50 -9.90
N VAL A 19 17.93 -23.50 -10.83
CA VAL A 19 16.98 -22.40 -11.04
C VAL A 19 16.10 -22.22 -9.80
N LEU A 20 15.57 -23.32 -9.24
CA LEU A 20 14.75 -23.28 -8.03
C LEU A 20 15.52 -22.72 -6.82
N ILE A 21 16.82 -23.01 -6.71
CA ILE A 21 17.64 -22.48 -5.62
C ILE A 21 18.06 -21.03 -5.88
N ALA A 22 18.62 -20.73 -7.06
CA ALA A 22 19.19 -19.42 -7.36
C ALA A 22 18.12 -18.33 -7.39
N VAL A 23 16.98 -18.59 -8.04
CA VAL A 23 16.02 -17.55 -8.38
C VAL A 23 15.11 -17.25 -7.19
N PRO A 24 14.18 -18.13 -6.77
CA PRO A 24 13.27 -17.76 -5.69
C PRO A 24 13.93 -17.84 -4.31
N VAL A 25 14.77 -18.84 -4.01
CA VAL A 25 15.37 -18.97 -2.67
C VAL A 25 16.55 -18.01 -2.47
N GLY A 26 17.42 -17.88 -3.47
CA GLY A 26 18.53 -16.94 -3.46
C GLY A 26 18.09 -15.49 -3.63
N GLY A 27 17.18 -15.22 -4.57
CA GLY A 27 16.57 -13.90 -4.74
C GLY A 27 15.91 -13.40 -3.46
N ALA A 28 15.25 -14.27 -2.70
CA ALA A 28 14.60 -13.87 -1.46
C ALA A 28 15.58 -13.58 -0.29
N VAL A 29 16.83 -14.07 -0.35
CA VAL A 29 17.91 -13.59 0.53
C VAL A 29 18.30 -12.17 0.15
N LEU A 30 18.47 -11.91 -1.14
CA LEU A 30 18.79 -10.57 -1.64
C LEU A 30 17.70 -9.56 -1.27
N LEU A 31 16.41 -9.95 -1.39
CA LEU A 31 15.29 -9.10 -0.96
C LEU A 31 15.41 -8.66 0.50
N GLY A 32 15.77 -9.57 1.41
CA GLY A 32 15.94 -9.17 2.81
C GLY A 32 17.22 -8.37 3.05
N VAL A 33 18.37 -8.83 2.55
CA VAL A 33 19.66 -8.20 2.87
C VAL A 33 19.83 -6.85 2.18
N VAL A 34 19.39 -6.72 0.93
CA VAL A 34 19.60 -5.52 0.10
C VAL A 34 18.42 -4.57 0.21
N TYR A 35 17.19 -5.09 0.18
CA TYR A 35 15.98 -4.26 0.14
C TYR A 35 15.28 -4.18 1.51
N GLY A 36 15.80 -4.84 2.54
CA GLY A 36 15.21 -4.82 3.88
C GLY A 36 13.92 -5.63 4.02
N GLU A 37 13.49 -6.35 2.98
CA GLU A 37 12.24 -7.12 2.98
C GLU A 37 12.40 -8.42 3.79
N SER A 38 12.09 -8.35 5.08
CA SER A 38 12.12 -9.53 5.93
C SER A 38 10.99 -10.51 5.59
N PRO A 39 11.28 -11.83 5.56
CA PRO A 39 10.26 -12.85 5.35
C PRO A 39 9.34 -12.99 6.56
N CYS A 40 8.03 -13.07 6.30
CA CYS A 40 7.06 -13.44 7.31
C CYS A 40 7.05 -14.96 7.55
N ILE A 41 6.33 -15.42 8.57
CA ILE A 41 6.19 -16.84 8.92
C ILE A 41 5.71 -17.72 7.75
N LEU A 42 4.83 -17.20 6.90
CA LEU A 42 4.33 -17.93 5.73
C LEU A 42 5.31 -17.91 4.56
N CYS A 43 6.07 -16.83 4.39
CA CYS A 43 7.21 -16.82 3.48
C CYS A 43 8.25 -17.87 3.89
N TRP A 44 8.54 -18.00 5.18
CA TRP A 44 9.44 -19.04 5.68
C TRP A 44 8.93 -20.44 5.36
N ALA A 45 7.65 -20.73 5.64
CA ALA A 45 7.06 -22.02 5.31
C ALA A 45 7.15 -22.36 3.81
N GLN A 46 6.92 -21.37 2.94
CA GLN A 46 7.05 -21.52 1.49
C GLN A 46 8.50 -21.74 1.05
N ARG A 47 9.46 -21.01 1.61
CA ARG A 47 10.90 -21.19 1.33
C ARG A 47 11.38 -22.55 1.79
N THR A 48 10.99 -23.00 2.99
CA THR A 48 11.33 -24.33 3.50
C THR A 48 10.84 -25.42 2.55
N SER A 49 9.63 -25.29 2.00
CA SER A 49 9.12 -26.21 0.97
C SER A 49 10.03 -26.24 -0.27
N MET A 50 10.39 -25.08 -0.83
CA MET A 50 11.29 -25.01 -2.00
C MET A 50 12.67 -25.60 -1.73
N VAL A 51 13.23 -25.34 -0.54
CA VAL A 51 14.52 -25.91 -0.09
C VAL A 51 14.44 -27.43 0.02
N LEU A 52 13.37 -27.96 0.61
CA LEU A 52 13.17 -29.40 0.73
C LEU A 52 12.98 -30.05 -0.66
N ILE A 53 12.25 -29.41 -1.58
CA ILE A 53 12.12 -29.87 -2.97
C ILE A 53 13.50 -29.93 -3.65
N ALA A 54 14.30 -28.87 -3.51
CA ALA A 54 15.63 -28.81 -4.08
C ALA A 54 16.54 -29.92 -3.50
N LEU A 55 16.47 -30.15 -2.18
CA LEU A 55 17.19 -31.24 -1.50
C LEU A 55 16.82 -32.61 -2.07
N VAL A 56 15.52 -32.87 -2.27
CA VAL A 56 15.07 -34.11 -2.90
C VAL A 56 15.56 -34.21 -4.34
N GLY A 57 15.58 -33.10 -5.09
CA GLY A 57 16.19 -33.02 -6.41
C GLY A 57 17.68 -33.43 -6.41
N LEU A 58 18.46 -32.99 -5.42
CA LEU A 58 19.85 -33.42 -5.24
C LEU A 58 19.96 -34.93 -4.96
N PHE A 59 19.04 -35.50 -4.17
CA PHE A 59 18.98 -36.95 -3.98
C PHE A 59 18.64 -37.69 -5.27
N VAL A 60 17.78 -37.14 -6.12
CA VAL A 60 17.51 -37.71 -7.45
C VAL A 60 18.76 -37.67 -8.33
N LEU A 61 19.54 -36.58 -8.30
CA LEU A 61 20.81 -36.48 -9.05
C LEU A 61 21.85 -37.51 -8.60
N ARG A 62 21.91 -37.79 -7.28
CA ARG A 62 22.87 -38.70 -6.66
C ARG A 62 22.45 -40.16 -6.71
N TYR A 63 21.17 -40.47 -6.54
CA TYR A 63 20.67 -41.84 -6.34
C TYR A 63 19.70 -42.34 -7.44
N GLY A 64 19.30 -41.46 -8.36
CA GLY A 64 18.30 -41.73 -9.39
C GLY A 64 16.86 -41.41 -8.95
N PRO A 65 15.91 -41.36 -9.91
CA PRO A 65 14.52 -40.96 -9.68
C PRO A 65 13.69 -42.10 -9.07
N ARG A 66 13.91 -42.40 -7.79
CA ARG A 66 13.08 -43.38 -7.07
C ARG A 66 11.63 -42.87 -6.96
N PRO A 67 10.61 -43.74 -7.09
CA PRO A 67 9.21 -43.35 -6.94
C PRO A 67 8.94 -42.57 -5.65
N ARG A 68 9.55 -42.97 -4.53
CA ARG A 68 9.46 -42.25 -3.24
C ARG A 68 9.98 -40.81 -3.26
N TYR A 69 11.01 -40.51 -4.06
CA TYR A 69 11.53 -39.14 -4.19
C TYR A 69 10.59 -38.28 -5.01
N ILE A 70 10.05 -38.84 -6.09
CA ILE A 70 9.07 -38.16 -6.92
C ILE A 70 7.81 -37.86 -6.11
N GLY A 71 7.30 -38.86 -5.37
CA GLY A 71 6.17 -38.69 -4.45
C GLY A 71 6.43 -37.61 -3.40
N LEU A 72 7.64 -37.54 -2.83
CA LEU A 72 8.00 -36.51 -1.87
C LEU A 72 8.02 -35.10 -2.50
N VAL A 73 8.55 -34.94 -3.73
CA VAL A 73 8.48 -33.65 -4.44
C VAL A 73 7.03 -33.25 -4.70
N VAL A 74 6.16 -34.19 -5.08
CA VAL A 74 4.73 -33.91 -5.27
C VAL A 74 4.10 -33.45 -3.96
N LEU A 75 4.32 -34.17 -2.86
CA LEU A 75 3.77 -33.80 -1.54
C LEU A 75 4.25 -32.41 -1.09
N LEU A 76 5.55 -32.12 -1.21
CA LEU A 76 6.10 -30.80 -0.89
C LEU A 76 5.59 -29.72 -1.83
N GLY A 77 5.46 -30.01 -3.13
CA GLY A 77 4.88 -29.11 -4.12
C GLY A 77 3.43 -28.75 -3.78
N THR A 78 2.61 -29.76 -3.48
CA THR A 78 1.21 -29.58 -3.06
C THR A 78 1.12 -28.81 -1.74
N TRP A 79 1.96 -29.13 -0.75
CA TRP A 79 2.04 -28.36 0.50
C TRP A 79 2.43 -26.90 0.24
N GLY A 80 3.40 -26.65 -0.63
CA GLY A 80 3.82 -25.32 -1.01
C GLY A 80 2.75 -24.52 -1.75
N VAL A 81 1.97 -25.16 -2.64
CA VAL A 81 0.77 -24.56 -3.24
C VAL A 81 -0.24 -24.23 -2.15
N TYR A 82 -0.54 -25.15 -1.23
CA TYR A 82 -1.44 -24.92 -0.11
C TYR A 82 -0.99 -23.73 0.76
N MET A 83 0.29 -23.66 1.13
CA MET A 83 0.84 -22.56 1.92
C MET A 83 0.85 -21.23 1.16
N ALA A 84 1.06 -21.25 -0.15
CA ALA A 84 0.95 -20.08 -1.00
C ALA A 84 -0.48 -19.58 -1.12
N LEU A 85 -1.46 -20.49 -1.26
CA LEU A 85 -2.88 -20.16 -1.23
C LEU A 85 -3.27 -19.59 0.13
N ARG A 86 -2.89 -20.24 1.23
CA ARG A 86 -3.12 -19.75 2.61
C ARG A 86 -2.57 -18.33 2.79
N HIS A 87 -1.36 -18.07 2.30
CA HIS A 87 -0.75 -16.75 2.41
C HIS A 87 -1.47 -15.72 1.52
N SER A 88 -1.60 -16.00 0.23
CA SER A 88 -2.17 -15.08 -0.75
C SER A 88 -3.61 -14.71 -0.43
N ALA A 89 -4.35 -15.67 0.09
CA ALA A 89 -5.75 -15.45 0.34
C ALA A 89 -5.95 -14.48 1.54
N LEU A 90 -4.98 -14.26 2.46
CA LEU A 90 -5.07 -13.17 3.48
C LEU A 90 -5.24 -11.78 2.89
N HIS A 91 -4.86 -11.62 1.64
CA HIS A 91 -4.72 -10.30 1.06
C HIS A 91 -5.80 -9.93 0.08
N LEU A 92 -6.63 -10.86 -0.33
CA LEU A 92 -7.25 -10.62 -1.59
C LEU A 92 -8.69 -10.08 -1.47
N ALA A 93 -9.40 -10.34 -0.37
CA ALA A 93 -10.65 -9.59 -0.10
C ALA A 93 -10.44 -8.06 -0.08
N ARG A 94 -9.19 -7.61 0.10
CA ARG A 94 -8.79 -6.23 0.32
C ARG A 94 -9.01 -5.31 -0.89
N ASP A 95 -8.92 -4.02 -0.61
CA ASP A 95 -9.00 -2.96 -1.61
C ASP A 95 -7.78 -2.99 -2.52
N VAL A 96 -7.93 -2.35 -3.69
CA VAL A 96 -6.89 -2.34 -4.72
C VAL A 96 -5.57 -1.73 -4.21
N GLY A 97 -4.46 -2.39 -4.54
CA GLY A 97 -3.12 -1.96 -4.12
C GLY A 97 -2.78 -2.25 -2.66
N GLN A 98 -3.70 -2.85 -1.87
CA GLN A 98 -3.40 -3.28 -0.51
C GLN A 98 -2.78 -4.67 -0.50
N GLY A 99 -1.63 -4.80 0.17
CA GLY A 99 -0.93 -6.07 0.31
C GLY A 99 0.04 -6.06 1.47
N PHE A 100 0.93 -7.05 1.46
CA PHE A 100 2.04 -7.22 2.38
C PHE A 100 3.35 -7.23 1.56
N ALA A 101 4.35 -6.46 2.01
CA ALA A 101 5.60 -6.20 1.29
C ALA A 101 5.41 -5.64 -0.14
N ALA A 102 6.49 -5.36 -0.87
CA ALA A 102 6.39 -4.76 -2.20
C ALA A 102 5.85 -5.76 -3.26
N PRO A 103 5.13 -5.26 -4.29
CA PRO A 103 4.78 -6.07 -5.46
C PRO A 103 5.87 -6.04 -6.54
N TYR A 104 6.12 -7.21 -7.12
CA TYR A 104 7.01 -7.39 -8.26
C TYR A 104 6.20 -7.83 -9.47
N PHE A 105 6.33 -7.10 -10.59
CA PHE A 105 5.48 -7.24 -11.78
C PHE A 105 3.96 -7.14 -11.46
N GLY A 106 3.60 -6.28 -10.50
CA GLY A 106 2.21 -6.03 -10.11
C GLY A 106 1.60 -7.07 -9.15
N ILE A 107 2.39 -8.04 -8.67
CA ILE A 107 1.94 -9.08 -7.74
C ILE A 107 2.90 -9.15 -6.54
N HIS A 108 2.36 -9.19 -5.32
CA HIS A 108 3.17 -9.34 -4.10
C HIS A 108 3.90 -10.69 -4.03
N THR A 109 5.06 -10.68 -3.37
CA THR A 109 6.00 -11.82 -3.30
C THR A 109 5.35 -13.14 -2.83
N TYR A 110 4.37 -13.08 -1.94
CA TYR A 110 3.66 -14.25 -1.43
C TYR A 110 2.85 -15.01 -2.48
N ALA A 111 2.40 -14.35 -3.55
CA ALA A 111 1.63 -14.99 -4.62
C ALA A 111 2.54 -15.65 -5.66
N TRP A 112 3.76 -15.11 -5.86
CA TRP A 112 4.79 -15.76 -6.68
C TRP A 112 5.15 -17.16 -6.20
N ALA A 113 5.14 -17.38 -4.88
CA ALA A 113 5.40 -18.70 -4.30
C ALA A 113 4.41 -19.77 -4.80
N GLY A 114 3.14 -19.41 -5.02
CA GLY A 114 2.13 -20.33 -5.54
C GLY A 114 2.41 -20.72 -6.99
N PHE A 115 2.76 -19.72 -7.80
CA PHE A 115 3.17 -19.95 -9.19
C PHE A 115 4.41 -20.85 -9.29
N ILE A 116 5.43 -20.62 -8.46
CA ILE A 116 6.66 -21.43 -8.44
C ILE A 116 6.36 -22.89 -8.11
N HIS A 117 5.57 -23.16 -7.07
CA HIS A 117 5.21 -24.53 -6.71
C HIS A 117 4.34 -25.20 -7.78
N PHE A 118 3.43 -24.46 -8.41
CA PHE A 118 2.67 -24.95 -9.55
C PHE A 118 3.60 -25.35 -10.72
N VAL A 119 4.57 -24.51 -11.08
CA VAL A 119 5.56 -24.81 -12.12
C VAL A 119 6.39 -26.04 -11.76
N VAL A 120 6.81 -26.20 -10.50
CA VAL A 120 7.50 -27.41 -10.03
C VAL A 120 6.64 -28.66 -10.24
N LEU A 121 5.36 -28.62 -9.86
CA LEU A 121 4.44 -29.75 -10.04
C LEU A 121 4.25 -30.10 -11.52
N VAL A 122 4.07 -29.09 -12.38
CA VAL A 122 4.00 -29.28 -13.84
C VAL A 122 5.29 -29.88 -14.37
N ALA A 123 6.46 -29.39 -13.94
CA ALA A 123 7.75 -29.93 -14.34
C ALA A 123 7.91 -31.41 -13.96
N VAL A 124 7.51 -31.78 -12.73
CA VAL A 124 7.52 -33.18 -12.29
C VAL A 124 6.55 -34.04 -13.10
N ALA A 125 5.34 -33.54 -13.39
CA ALA A 125 4.36 -34.26 -14.20
C ALA A 125 4.88 -34.51 -15.63
N VAL A 126 5.49 -33.49 -16.26
CA VAL A 126 6.12 -33.64 -17.58
C VAL A 126 7.29 -34.63 -17.51
N LEU A 127 8.14 -34.55 -16.49
CA LEU A 127 9.25 -35.49 -16.30
C LEU A 127 8.75 -36.94 -16.15
N LEU A 128 7.63 -37.15 -15.46
CA LEU A 128 6.99 -38.46 -15.31
C LEU A 128 6.46 -38.99 -16.65
N VAL A 129 5.80 -38.16 -17.46
CA VAL A 129 5.31 -38.53 -18.80
C VAL A 129 6.49 -38.89 -19.74
N LEU A 130 7.63 -38.22 -19.58
CA LEU A 130 8.83 -38.46 -20.39
C LEU A 130 9.72 -39.59 -19.87
N LEU A 131 9.44 -40.13 -18.67
CA LEU A 131 10.24 -41.17 -18.06
C LEU A 131 9.95 -42.52 -18.74
N ARG A 132 10.99 -43.21 -19.21
CA ARG A 132 10.85 -44.55 -19.79
C ARG A 132 10.62 -45.58 -18.68
N GLU A 133 9.66 -46.48 -18.89
CA GLU A 133 9.29 -47.55 -17.94
C GLU A 133 10.47 -48.50 -17.64
N ASP A 134 11.33 -48.75 -18.63
CA ASP A 134 12.43 -49.72 -18.53
C ASP A 134 13.74 -49.16 -17.93
N ALA A 135 13.75 -47.91 -17.45
CA ALA A 135 14.98 -47.13 -17.36
C ALA A 135 15.56 -46.81 -15.98
N PRO A 136 14.87 -46.78 -14.82
CA PRO A 136 15.47 -46.15 -13.65
C PRO A 136 16.49 -47.09 -13.00
N SER A 137 17.77 -46.93 -13.37
CA SER A 137 18.86 -47.51 -12.62
C SER A 137 18.90 -46.80 -11.25
N TYR A 138 18.99 -47.56 -10.15
CA TYR A 138 19.04 -47.01 -8.80
C TYR A 138 20.41 -47.25 -8.17
N GLY A 139 20.95 -46.26 -7.46
CA GLY A 139 22.22 -46.40 -6.74
C GLY A 139 23.06 -45.12 -6.72
N PRO A 140 24.09 -45.04 -5.86
CA PRO A 140 24.97 -43.88 -5.79
C PRO A 140 25.72 -43.65 -7.11
N ARG A 141 25.62 -42.44 -7.66
CA ARG A 141 26.28 -42.04 -8.92
C ARG A 141 27.18 -40.84 -8.75
N ALA A 142 28.30 -40.80 -9.46
CA ALA A 142 29.10 -39.60 -9.56
C ALA A 142 28.25 -38.43 -10.09
N THR A 143 28.36 -37.29 -9.43
CA THR A 143 27.70 -36.05 -9.85
C THR A 143 28.59 -35.34 -10.86
N GLY A 144 28.08 -35.10 -12.07
CA GLY A 144 28.77 -34.31 -13.08
C GLY A 144 29.03 -32.87 -12.64
N ARG A 145 29.72 -32.07 -13.46
CA ARG A 145 30.06 -30.67 -13.14
C ARG A 145 28.84 -29.84 -12.73
N VAL A 146 27.75 -29.95 -13.49
CA VAL A 146 26.48 -29.25 -13.20
C VAL A 146 25.85 -29.71 -11.88
N GLY A 147 25.91 -31.01 -11.58
CA GLY A 147 25.43 -31.54 -10.30
C GLY A 147 26.25 -31.05 -9.11
N ARG A 148 27.58 -30.94 -9.25
CA ARG A 148 28.44 -30.35 -8.20
C ARG A 148 28.16 -28.87 -8.00
N LEU A 149 27.92 -28.12 -9.08
CA LEU A 149 27.48 -26.73 -9.01
C LEU A 149 26.15 -26.61 -8.25
N ALA A 150 25.16 -27.46 -8.57
CA ALA A 150 23.86 -27.48 -7.88
C ALA A 150 24.00 -27.72 -6.36
N ILE A 151 24.87 -28.66 -5.96
CA ILE A 151 25.16 -28.95 -4.54
C ILE A 151 25.83 -27.75 -3.87
N GLY A 152 26.87 -27.18 -4.48
CA GLY A 152 27.58 -26.03 -3.92
C GLY A 152 26.65 -24.82 -3.74
N LEU A 153 25.85 -24.52 -4.76
CA LEU A 153 24.86 -23.46 -4.72
C LEU A 153 23.80 -23.70 -3.63
N PHE A 154 23.29 -24.95 -3.50
CA PHE A 154 22.36 -25.32 -2.45
C PHE A 154 22.92 -25.00 -1.06
N LEU A 155 24.15 -25.43 -0.77
CA LEU A 155 24.77 -25.22 0.54
C LEU A 155 24.92 -23.73 0.87
N VAL A 156 25.38 -22.92 -0.08
CA VAL A 156 25.56 -21.47 0.12
C VAL A 156 24.23 -20.78 0.34
N VAL A 157 23.24 -21.00 -0.54
CA VAL A 157 21.95 -20.30 -0.49
C VAL A 157 21.11 -20.73 0.71
N VAL A 158 21.12 -22.02 1.05
CA VAL A 158 20.41 -22.53 2.24
C VAL A 158 21.09 -22.03 3.51
N GLY A 159 22.43 -22.05 3.58
CA GLY A 159 23.17 -21.50 4.71
C GLY A 159 22.85 -20.01 4.95
N ALA A 160 22.79 -19.21 3.88
CA ALA A 160 22.38 -17.81 3.97
C ALA A 160 20.93 -17.64 4.43
N ASN A 161 19.99 -18.48 3.95
CA ASN A 161 18.61 -18.47 4.43
C ASN A 161 18.51 -18.88 5.90
N THR A 162 19.29 -19.87 6.36
CA THR A 162 19.29 -20.29 7.76
C THR A 162 19.77 -19.17 8.68
N LEU A 163 20.83 -18.46 8.29
CA LEU A 163 21.30 -17.29 9.04
C LEU A 163 20.23 -16.18 9.07
N GLN A 164 19.61 -15.90 7.92
CA GLN A 164 18.52 -14.92 7.82
C GLN A 164 17.31 -15.31 8.67
N ALA A 165 16.96 -16.60 8.72
CA ALA A 165 15.89 -17.13 9.56
C ALA A 165 16.19 -16.93 11.04
N PHE A 166 17.41 -17.25 11.47
CA PHE A 166 17.83 -17.04 12.85
C PHE A 166 17.73 -15.57 13.27
N ILE A 167 18.20 -14.65 12.41
CA ILE A 167 18.15 -13.21 12.66
C ILE A 167 16.70 -12.73 12.83
N THR A 168 15.80 -13.15 11.93
CA THR A 168 14.41 -12.65 11.87
C THR A 168 13.42 -13.38 12.78
N THR A 169 13.73 -14.60 13.18
CA THR A 169 12.80 -15.48 13.93
C THR A 169 13.33 -15.84 15.32
N GLY A 170 14.64 -15.89 15.51
CA GLY A 170 15.26 -16.28 16.76
C GLY A 170 15.29 -17.79 17.01
N PRO A 171 15.90 -18.22 18.13
CA PRO A 171 15.87 -19.61 18.56
C PRO A 171 14.48 -20.01 19.08
N PRO A 172 14.17 -21.31 19.21
CA PRO A 172 12.98 -21.74 19.95
C PRO A 172 12.95 -21.12 21.37
N PRO A 173 11.79 -20.69 21.90
CA PRO A 173 10.42 -20.94 21.43
C PRO A 173 9.84 -19.85 20.50
N PHE A 174 10.66 -18.92 20.01
CA PHE A 174 10.19 -17.85 19.13
C PHE A 174 9.68 -18.39 17.80
N ILE A 175 8.66 -17.73 17.24
CA ILE A 175 8.04 -18.09 15.97
C ILE A 175 8.27 -17.01 14.93
N GLY A 176 8.19 -17.38 13.64
CA GLY A 176 8.34 -16.42 12.55
C GLY A 176 7.32 -15.29 12.69
N GLN A 177 7.72 -14.07 12.34
CA GLN A 177 6.84 -12.91 12.46
C GLN A 177 5.73 -12.95 11.41
N ALA A 178 4.48 -12.69 11.80
CA ALA A 178 3.40 -12.47 10.83
C ALA A 178 3.63 -11.16 10.06
N ASP A 179 3.98 -10.10 10.79
CA ASP A 179 4.34 -8.77 10.28
C ASP A 179 5.83 -8.48 10.55
N PRO A 180 6.75 -8.97 9.70
CA PRO A 180 8.17 -8.85 9.93
C PRO A 180 8.70 -7.40 9.88
N VAL A 181 9.55 -7.04 10.84
CA VAL A 181 10.33 -5.77 10.82
C VAL A 181 11.41 -5.78 9.74
N ARG A 182 11.83 -4.60 9.28
CA ARG A 182 12.91 -4.45 8.28
C ARG A 182 14.16 -5.22 8.68
N PHE A 183 14.75 -5.95 7.73
CA PHE A 183 15.92 -6.77 8.00
C PHE A 183 17.12 -5.90 8.43
N SER A 184 17.82 -6.31 9.49
CA SER A 184 19.03 -5.64 9.96
C SER A 184 20.06 -6.65 10.47
N LEU A 185 21.30 -6.46 10.05
CA LEU A 185 22.44 -7.24 10.56
C LEU A 185 22.88 -6.78 11.96
N ASN A 186 22.38 -5.65 12.45
CA ASN A 186 22.67 -5.16 13.80
C ASN A 186 21.80 -5.91 14.84
N PRO A 187 22.39 -6.66 15.79
CA PRO A 187 21.65 -7.44 16.79
C PRO A 187 20.70 -6.62 17.66
N ARG A 188 20.98 -5.32 17.87
CA ARG A 188 20.08 -4.41 18.60
C ARG A 188 18.68 -4.33 18.00
N HIS A 189 18.57 -4.61 16.70
CA HIS A 189 17.35 -4.48 15.92
C HIS A 189 16.62 -5.80 15.70
N TRP A 190 17.09 -6.89 16.31
CA TRP A 190 16.46 -8.19 16.19
C TRP A 190 15.23 -8.24 17.10
N VAL A 191 14.08 -8.52 16.50
CA VAL A 191 12.81 -8.67 17.21
C VAL A 191 12.36 -10.11 17.01
N TRP A 192 11.86 -10.76 18.06
CA TRP A 192 11.38 -12.15 18.00
C TRP A 192 9.98 -12.23 18.60
N MET A 193 9.08 -12.97 17.94
CA MET A 193 7.63 -13.00 18.23
C MET A 193 7.25 -14.24 19.05
N TYR A 194 6.27 -14.09 19.94
CA TYR A 194 5.69 -15.15 20.80
C TYR A 194 4.20 -15.40 20.44
N GLN A 195 3.62 -16.51 20.91
CA GLN A 195 2.45 -17.19 20.31
C GLN A 195 1.08 -16.46 20.31
N ASP A 196 0.92 -15.30 20.95
CA ASP A 196 -0.41 -14.76 21.28
C ASP A 196 -1.11 -13.92 20.18
N GLU A 197 -0.48 -13.66 19.02
CA GLU A 197 -0.92 -12.59 18.09
C GLU A 197 -1.62 -13.07 16.78
N VAL A 198 -2.11 -14.32 16.67
CA VAL A 198 -2.39 -14.99 15.36
C VAL A 198 -3.88 -15.13 14.93
N ARG A 199 -4.75 -14.11 15.01
CA ARG A 199 -6.19 -14.25 14.60
C ARG A 199 -6.63 -13.38 13.39
N GLY A 200 -7.11 -14.00 12.29
CA GLY A 200 -7.79 -13.33 11.15
C GLY A 200 -8.03 -14.22 9.89
N ARG A 201 -9.04 -13.90 9.03
CA ARG A 201 -9.51 -14.68 7.84
C ARG A 201 -9.33 -13.97 6.45
N ILE A 202 -9.65 -14.64 5.32
CA ILE A 202 -8.90 -14.72 4.01
C ILE A 202 -9.84 -14.89 2.72
N SER A 203 -9.52 -14.39 1.48
CA SER A 203 -10.16 -14.58 0.11
C SER A 203 -9.22 -14.39 -1.17
N LEU A 204 -9.58 -14.76 -2.47
CA LEU A 204 -8.81 -14.86 -3.81
C LEU A 204 -9.43 -14.25 -5.18
N ARG A 205 -8.76 -13.43 -6.06
CA ARG A 205 -9.32 -12.40 -7.03
C ARG A 205 -8.44 -12.07 -8.26
N GLY A 206 -8.74 -12.68 -9.41
CA GLY A 206 -8.07 -12.44 -10.71
C GLY A 206 -8.30 -11.06 -11.35
N SER A 207 -9.41 -10.85 -12.08
CA SER A 207 -9.69 -9.75 -13.05
C SER A 207 -9.62 -8.26 -12.59
N TRP A 208 -8.95 -7.94 -11.48
CA TRP A 208 -9.05 -6.72 -10.68
C TRP A 208 -7.94 -5.68 -10.92
N THR A 209 -7.11 -5.84 -11.95
CA THR A 209 -5.92 -4.98 -12.16
C THR A 209 -6.28 -3.53 -12.55
N VAL A 210 -6.29 -2.61 -11.59
CA VAL A 210 -6.45 -1.16 -11.85
C VAL A 210 -5.09 -0.46 -11.67
N PRO A 211 -4.64 0.35 -12.64
CA PRO A 211 -3.38 1.11 -12.53
C PRO A 211 -3.37 2.02 -11.30
N ARG A 212 -2.23 2.09 -10.60
CA ARG A 212 -2.05 2.98 -9.45
C ARG A 212 -1.95 4.43 -9.95
N PRO A 213 -2.71 5.38 -9.38
CA PRO A 213 -2.46 6.79 -9.62
C PRO A 213 -1.18 7.19 -8.89
N ASP A 214 -0.34 7.96 -9.58
CA ASP A 214 0.77 8.66 -8.97
C ASP A 214 0.32 10.10 -8.67
N PRO A 215 0.21 10.51 -7.39
CA PRO A 215 -0.17 11.88 -7.01
C PRO A 215 0.75 12.95 -7.61
N THR A 216 1.99 12.57 -7.98
CA THR A 216 3.00 13.48 -8.53
C THR A 216 3.07 13.49 -10.06
N ALA A 217 2.33 12.63 -10.74
CA ALA A 217 2.35 12.52 -12.21
C ALA A 217 0.96 12.56 -12.84
N VAL A 218 -0.04 13.13 -12.15
CA VAL A 218 -1.40 13.27 -12.69
C VAL A 218 -1.42 14.33 -13.82
N GLU A 219 -1.31 13.90 -15.07
CA GLU A 219 -1.61 14.73 -16.25
C GLU A 219 -3.12 14.87 -16.41
N VAL A 220 -3.64 16.03 -16.02
CA VAL A 220 -5.07 16.37 -16.12
C VAL A 220 -5.23 17.71 -16.80
N ASP A 221 -6.32 17.85 -17.55
CA ASP A 221 -6.75 19.14 -18.06
C ASP A 221 -7.10 20.04 -16.88
N ALA A 222 -6.41 21.17 -16.75
CA ALA A 222 -6.59 22.10 -15.65
C ALA A 222 -7.67 23.16 -15.92
N ASP A 223 -8.13 23.30 -17.17
CA ASP A 223 -9.08 24.34 -17.56
C ASP A 223 -10.50 24.00 -17.04
N PRO A 224 -11.07 24.81 -16.14
CA PRO A 224 -12.44 24.60 -15.66
C PRO A 224 -13.49 24.60 -16.76
N ALA A 225 -13.25 25.30 -17.89
CA ALA A 225 -14.18 25.35 -19.00
C ALA A 225 -14.38 23.98 -19.68
N ASN A 226 -13.38 23.10 -19.58
CA ASN A 226 -13.44 21.75 -20.12
C ASN A 226 -14.02 20.74 -19.11
N GLY A 227 -14.45 21.19 -17.92
CA GLY A 227 -15.01 20.33 -16.87
C GLY A 227 -16.42 19.80 -17.17
N PRO A 228 -16.85 18.71 -16.50
CA PRO A 228 -18.13 18.05 -16.75
C PRO A 228 -19.37 18.81 -16.25
N LEU A 229 -19.18 19.97 -15.61
CA LEU A 229 -20.25 20.82 -15.09
C LEU A 229 -20.23 22.18 -15.80
N ALA A 230 -21.41 22.70 -16.13
CA ALA A 230 -21.56 23.97 -16.85
C ALA A 230 -21.74 25.17 -15.92
N ASN A 231 -21.41 26.36 -16.44
CA ASN A 231 -21.71 27.66 -15.83
C ASN A 231 -21.21 27.80 -14.39
N LEU A 232 -20.01 27.30 -14.11
CA LEU A 232 -19.44 27.36 -12.77
C LEU A 232 -19.14 28.82 -12.36
N PRO A 233 -19.64 29.31 -11.22
CA PRO A 233 -19.17 30.56 -10.64
C PRO A 233 -17.67 30.48 -10.33
N VAL A 234 -16.97 31.60 -10.48
CA VAL A 234 -15.53 31.69 -10.23
C VAL A 234 -15.27 32.05 -8.77
N LEU A 235 -14.32 31.35 -8.14
CA LEU A 235 -13.73 31.74 -6.86
C LEU A 235 -12.32 32.27 -7.07
N ASP A 236 -12.12 33.54 -6.75
CA ASP A 236 -10.83 34.20 -6.90
C ASP A 236 -9.85 33.82 -5.78
N ILE A 237 -8.58 33.74 -6.15
CA ILE A 237 -7.48 33.59 -5.19
C ILE A 237 -7.25 34.93 -4.50
N THR A 238 -7.68 35.03 -3.25
CA THR A 238 -7.56 36.24 -2.43
C THR A 238 -6.11 36.56 -2.06
N ARG A 239 -5.29 35.54 -1.82
CA ARG A 239 -3.84 35.66 -1.59
C ARG A 239 -3.12 34.34 -1.80
N ARG A 240 -1.79 34.40 -1.86
CA ARG A 240 -0.91 33.23 -1.94
C ARG A 240 0.00 33.15 -0.72
N LEU A 241 0.14 31.96 -0.18
CA LEU A 241 1.11 31.60 0.85
C LEU A 241 2.09 30.58 0.26
N ALA A 242 3.17 30.28 0.97
CA ALA A 242 4.11 29.25 0.56
C ALA A 242 4.64 28.51 1.80
N ILE A 243 4.86 27.21 1.66
CA ILE A 243 5.65 26.44 2.61
C ILE A 243 7.12 26.80 2.39
N THR A 244 7.72 27.43 3.40
CA THR A 244 9.14 27.81 3.37
C THR A 244 10.00 26.86 4.20
N ALA A 245 9.37 26.04 5.04
CA ALA A 245 10.01 24.93 5.75
C ALA A 245 10.58 23.90 4.75
N PRO A 246 11.76 23.32 5.03
CA PRO A 246 12.38 22.33 4.14
C PRO A 246 11.63 21.00 4.20
N LEU A 247 11.02 20.61 3.08
CA LEU A 247 10.39 19.30 2.91
C LEU A 247 11.26 18.41 2.02
N GLY A 248 11.41 17.15 2.41
CA GLY A 248 11.97 16.11 1.55
C GLY A 248 10.89 15.52 0.65
N GLY A 249 11.07 15.67 -0.67
CA GLY A 249 10.10 15.23 -1.68
C GLY A 249 9.09 16.31 -2.07
N THR A 250 8.17 15.95 -2.97
CA THR A 250 7.07 16.79 -3.45
C THR A 250 5.89 16.72 -2.48
N LEU A 251 5.20 17.84 -2.25
CA LEU A 251 4.00 17.86 -1.41
C LEU A 251 2.88 17.04 -2.05
N THR A 252 2.23 16.17 -1.28
CA THR A 252 1.11 15.34 -1.74
C THR A 252 -0.13 15.41 -0.86
N GLY A 253 -0.09 16.19 0.22
CA GLY A 253 -1.22 16.43 1.12
C GLY A 253 -0.89 17.48 2.17
N LEU A 254 -1.91 18.24 2.57
CA LEU A 254 -1.81 19.26 3.61
C LEU A 254 -3.10 19.31 4.44
N ALA A 255 -2.96 19.33 5.76
CA ALA A 255 -4.06 19.59 6.69
C ALA A 255 -3.72 20.71 7.66
N HIS A 256 -4.74 21.36 8.21
CA HIS A 256 -4.62 22.43 9.20
C HIS A 256 -5.35 22.01 10.48
N ASP A 257 -4.71 22.24 11.62
CA ASP A 257 -5.34 22.09 12.92
C ASP A 257 -5.93 23.42 13.39
N PRO A 258 -7.27 23.56 13.49
CA PRO A 258 -7.87 24.79 14.00
C PRO A 258 -7.56 25.08 15.47
N ALA A 259 -7.17 24.08 16.27
CA ALA A 259 -6.89 24.27 17.69
C ALA A 259 -5.50 24.91 17.94
N THR A 260 -4.48 24.43 17.23
CA THR A 260 -3.09 24.91 17.40
C THR A 260 -2.61 25.84 16.28
N GLY A 261 -3.33 25.91 15.16
CA GLY A 261 -2.91 26.61 13.96
C GLY A 261 -1.81 25.89 13.16
N ARG A 262 -1.33 24.73 13.62
CA ARG A 262 -0.28 23.93 12.98
C ARG A 262 -0.77 23.30 11.69
N PHE A 263 0.20 22.87 10.87
CA PHE A 263 -0.08 22.16 9.63
C PHE A 263 0.55 20.78 9.63
N LEU A 264 -0.12 19.82 9.00
CA LEU A 264 0.41 18.49 8.75
C LEU A 264 0.59 18.34 7.24
N ALA A 265 1.84 18.23 6.81
CA ALA A 265 2.21 18.05 5.41
C ALA A 265 2.72 16.62 5.18
N VAL A 266 2.36 16.03 4.04
CA VAL A 266 2.88 14.72 3.62
C VAL A 266 3.49 14.80 2.23
N THR A 267 4.48 13.96 1.95
CA THR A 267 5.22 13.98 0.68
C THR A 267 5.27 12.63 -0.02
N ASP A 268 5.61 12.67 -1.31
CA ASP A 268 5.83 11.51 -2.18
C ASP A 268 6.98 10.59 -1.72
N HIS A 269 7.91 11.12 -0.93
CA HIS A 269 8.99 10.38 -0.29
C HIS A 269 8.59 9.79 1.07
N TYR A 270 7.29 9.64 1.36
CA TYR A 270 6.77 9.09 2.62
C TYR A 270 7.10 9.92 3.88
N GLY A 271 7.44 11.20 3.69
CA GLY A 271 7.67 12.12 4.78
C GLY A 271 6.36 12.65 5.36
N VAL A 272 6.30 12.74 6.68
CA VAL A 272 5.23 13.34 7.46
C VAL A 272 5.85 14.46 8.28
N TYR A 273 5.38 15.68 8.05
CA TYR A 273 5.94 16.90 8.63
C TYR A 273 4.86 17.65 9.41
N LEU A 274 5.08 17.84 10.71
CA LEU A 274 4.31 18.79 11.49
C LEU A 274 4.99 20.15 11.38
N LEU A 275 4.28 21.12 10.83
CA LEU A 275 4.76 22.48 10.60
C LEU A 275 4.13 23.45 11.60
N ASP A 276 4.86 24.51 11.89
CA ASP A 276 4.33 25.65 12.64
C ASP A 276 3.21 26.38 11.86
N SER A 277 2.49 27.27 12.54
CA SER A 277 1.38 28.02 11.94
C SER A 277 1.79 28.99 10.82
N ALA A 278 3.09 29.30 10.73
CA ALA A 278 3.67 30.15 9.70
C ALA A 278 4.18 29.35 8.47
N LEU A 279 4.14 28.02 8.50
CA LEU A 279 4.68 27.12 7.45
C LEU A 279 6.18 27.33 7.19
N SER A 280 6.90 27.81 8.20
CA SER A 280 8.30 28.23 8.13
C SER A 280 9.26 27.27 8.81
N ARG A 281 8.76 26.49 9.77
CA ARG A 281 9.57 25.56 10.55
C ARG A 281 8.90 24.19 10.62
N VAL A 282 9.72 23.15 10.44
CA VAL A 282 9.35 21.77 10.77
C VAL A 282 9.53 21.58 12.27
N GLU A 283 8.44 21.29 12.98
CA GLU A 283 8.45 21.00 14.43
C GLU A 283 8.71 19.53 14.72
N HIS A 284 8.15 18.63 13.89
CA HIS A 284 8.42 17.19 13.94
C HIS A 284 8.45 16.60 12.52
N ARG A 285 9.28 15.58 12.33
CA ARG A 285 9.47 14.89 11.05
C ARG A 285 9.59 13.38 11.25
N VAL A 286 8.76 12.65 10.50
CA VAL A 286 8.84 11.20 10.40
C VAL A 286 8.91 10.79 8.93
N LEU A 287 9.83 9.90 8.61
CA LEU A 287 9.88 9.19 7.33
C LEU A 287 9.31 7.79 7.54
N LEU A 288 8.11 7.53 7.03
CA LEU A 288 7.44 6.24 7.24
C LEU A 288 8.17 5.12 6.50
N ASP A 289 8.28 3.94 7.11
CA ASP A 289 8.64 2.75 6.35
C ASP A 289 7.44 2.24 5.56
N HIS A 290 7.43 2.52 4.27
CA HIS A 290 6.30 2.20 3.39
C HIS A 290 6.14 0.70 3.16
N GLN A 291 7.17 -0.12 3.40
CA GLN A 291 7.15 -1.57 3.20
C GLN A 291 6.87 -2.34 4.51
N TYR A 292 6.94 -1.67 5.66
CA TYR A 292 6.74 -2.31 6.96
C TYR A 292 5.27 -2.65 7.21
N SER A 293 5.01 -3.94 7.46
CA SER A 293 3.69 -4.55 7.69
C SER A 293 2.68 -4.29 6.56
N ILE A 294 2.10 -3.09 6.54
CA ILE A 294 1.10 -2.66 5.59
C ILE A 294 1.77 -1.78 4.54
N ASP A 295 1.75 -2.26 3.30
CA ASP A 295 2.23 -1.50 2.16
C ASP A 295 1.51 -0.15 2.08
N LEU A 296 2.29 0.91 2.21
CA LEU A 296 1.86 2.27 1.91
C LEU A 296 2.31 2.56 0.48
N THR A 297 1.36 2.80 -0.41
CA THR A 297 1.68 3.49 -1.66
C THR A 297 1.94 4.97 -1.36
N THR A 298 2.16 5.79 -2.39
CA THR A 298 2.43 7.22 -2.22
C THR A 298 1.42 7.86 -1.26
N LEU A 299 1.91 8.67 -0.32
CA LEU A 299 1.05 9.40 0.60
C LEU A 299 0.21 10.41 -0.18
N ALA A 300 -1.07 10.55 0.17
CA ALA A 300 -2.01 11.37 -0.58
C ALA A 300 -3.13 11.99 0.29
N GLY A 301 -2.94 12.03 1.60
CA GLY A 301 -3.93 12.64 2.48
C GLY A 301 -3.41 12.77 3.91
N ALA A 302 -3.84 13.83 4.57
CA ALA A 302 -3.50 14.14 5.94
C ALA A 302 -4.74 14.70 6.65
N ALA A 303 -4.90 14.41 7.94
CA ALA A 303 -5.94 15.02 8.76
C ALA A 303 -5.53 15.08 10.23
N PHE A 304 -6.02 16.09 10.95
CA PHE A 304 -5.92 16.15 12.41
C PHE A 304 -7.16 15.54 13.05
N LEU A 305 -6.94 14.49 13.83
CA LEU A 305 -7.92 13.81 14.64
C LEU A 305 -7.74 14.25 16.10
N GLY A 306 -7.82 15.55 16.38
CA GLY A 306 -7.40 16.09 17.68
C GLY A 306 -5.89 16.03 17.83
N ASP A 307 -5.39 15.33 18.87
CA ASP A 307 -3.95 15.11 19.11
C ASP A 307 -3.30 14.09 18.16
N THR A 308 -4.13 13.36 17.42
CA THR A 308 -3.72 12.25 16.56
C THR A 308 -3.58 12.75 15.13
N LEU A 309 -2.44 12.46 14.51
CA LEU A 309 -2.13 12.80 13.13
C LEU A 309 -2.50 11.60 12.25
N ALA A 310 -3.45 11.77 11.34
CA ALA A 310 -3.85 10.72 10.40
C ALA A 310 -3.20 10.97 9.03
N VAL A 311 -2.57 9.95 8.49
CA VAL A 311 -1.90 9.96 7.19
C VAL A 311 -2.45 8.84 6.33
N LEU A 312 -2.77 9.15 5.07
CA LEU A 312 -3.37 8.22 4.11
C LEU A 312 -2.47 8.02 2.90
N ALA A 313 -2.34 6.78 2.45
CA ALA A 313 -1.73 6.39 1.19
C ALA A 313 -2.78 6.17 0.09
N THR A 314 -2.39 6.23 -1.19
CA THR A 314 -3.34 6.11 -2.32
C THR A 314 -4.15 4.82 -2.34
N ASN A 315 -3.60 3.73 -1.80
CA ASN A 315 -4.25 2.42 -1.65
C ASN A 315 -5.16 2.32 -0.41
N LYS A 316 -5.50 3.45 0.22
CA LYS A 316 -6.32 3.57 1.43
C LYS A 316 -5.73 2.87 2.67
N SER A 317 -4.44 2.54 2.63
CA SER A 317 -3.69 2.24 3.83
C SER A 317 -3.47 3.54 4.60
N TYR A 318 -3.52 3.47 5.93
CA TYR A 318 -3.34 4.64 6.77
C TYR A 318 -2.40 4.37 7.94
N VAL A 319 -1.80 5.45 8.43
CA VAL A 319 -1.01 5.47 9.66
C VAL A 319 -1.56 6.56 10.57
N LEU A 320 -1.72 6.24 11.85
CA LEU A 320 -2.07 7.18 12.90
C LEU A 320 -0.83 7.39 13.77
N LEU A 321 -0.42 8.64 13.91
CA LEU A 321 0.72 9.06 14.71
C LEU A 321 0.25 9.96 15.85
N ARG A 322 1.03 10.03 16.92
CA ARG A 322 0.83 11.01 17.99
C ARG A 322 2.18 11.53 18.45
N LEU A 323 2.24 12.81 18.77
CA LEU A 323 3.41 13.39 19.45
C LEU A 323 3.51 12.80 20.85
N ASP A 324 4.66 12.22 21.16
CA ASP A 324 4.92 11.51 22.40
C ASP A 324 6.38 11.75 22.80
N PRO A 325 6.68 12.75 23.66
CA PRO A 325 8.05 13.02 24.10
C PRO A 325 8.74 11.85 24.82
N ALA A 326 7.97 10.85 25.25
CA ALA A 326 8.47 9.64 25.89
C ALA A 326 8.51 8.44 24.93
N ALA A 327 8.40 8.66 23.62
CA ALA A 327 8.49 7.62 22.60
C ALA A 327 9.78 6.82 22.76
N ASP A 328 9.66 5.49 22.70
CA ASP A 328 10.78 4.56 22.77
C ASP A 328 11.56 4.58 21.43
N PRO A 329 12.84 4.98 21.41
CA PRO A 329 13.62 5.05 20.18
C PRO A 329 13.73 3.72 19.45
N ASP A 330 13.71 2.59 20.17
CA ASP A 330 13.76 1.27 19.55
C ASP A 330 12.41 0.89 18.91
N ARG A 331 11.29 1.46 19.38
CA ARG A 331 9.99 1.36 18.68
C ARG A 331 9.94 2.29 17.49
N GLU A 332 10.38 3.53 17.63
CA GLU A 332 10.45 4.49 16.52
C GLU A 332 11.28 3.93 15.35
N TRP A 333 12.44 3.33 15.64
CA TRP A 333 13.26 2.66 14.63
C TRP A 333 12.55 1.51 13.91
N ARG A 334 11.62 0.80 14.57
CA ARG A 334 10.84 -0.29 13.96
C ARG A 334 9.80 0.23 12.97
N HIS A 335 9.16 1.35 13.30
CA HIS A 335 8.02 1.88 12.53
C HIS A 335 8.45 2.89 11.46
N PHE A 336 9.58 3.58 11.67
CA PHE A 336 10.03 4.69 10.84
C PHE A 336 11.41 4.42 10.25
N ARG A 337 11.62 4.86 9.00
CA ARG A 337 12.94 4.86 8.37
C ARG A 337 13.85 5.92 8.98
N GLU A 338 13.28 7.08 9.25
CA GLU A 338 13.92 8.22 9.93
C GLU A 338 12.88 8.93 10.81
N THR A 339 13.32 9.50 11.92
CA THR A 339 12.51 10.40 12.75
C THR A 339 13.42 11.36 13.49
N ASP A 340 12.91 12.54 13.86
CA ASP A 340 13.53 13.43 14.85
C ASP A 340 13.19 13.07 16.31
N GLY A 341 12.44 11.99 16.50
CA GLY A 341 12.04 11.46 17.79
C GLY A 341 10.80 12.15 18.36
N GLY A 342 10.23 11.54 19.38
CA GLY A 342 9.07 12.08 20.07
C GLY A 342 7.75 11.84 19.34
N VAL A 343 7.67 10.79 18.53
CA VAL A 343 6.45 10.43 17.78
C VAL A 343 6.17 8.94 17.91
N THR A 344 4.96 8.57 18.28
CA THR A 344 4.55 7.16 18.38
C THR A 344 3.60 6.80 17.24
N GLU A 345 3.86 5.69 16.55
CA GLU A 345 2.90 5.05 15.64
C GLU A 345 1.81 4.36 16.48
N LEU A 346 0.61 4.95 16.52
CA LEU A 346 -0.51 4.40 17.28
C LEU A 346 -1.12 3.20 16.57
N ARG A 347 -1.24 3.31 15.24
CA ARG A 347 -1.88 2.28 14.42
C ARG A 347 -1.47 2.44 12.97
N ARG A 348 -1.19 1.31 12.34
CA ARG A 348 -1.09 1.17 10.89
C ARG A 348 -2.14 0.18 10.45
N SER A 349 -3.03 0.59 9.55
CA SER A 349 -4.13 -0.25 9.09
C SER A 349 -4.55 0.14 7.67
N ARG A 350 -5.70 -0.38 7.24
CA ARG A 350 -6.29 -0.19 5.92
C ARG A 350 -7.76 0.12 6.10
N PHE A 351 -8.26 1.09 5.36
CA PHE A 351 -9.71 1.20 5.17
C PHE A 351 -10.18 0.10 4.22
N ALA A 352 -11.29 -0.54 4.59
CA ALA A 352 -11.98 -1.53 3.76
C ALA A 352 -13.22 -0.88 3.17
N THR A 353 -13.38 -0.93 1.84
CA THR A 353 -14.54 -0.36 1.15
C THR A 353 -15.26 -1.40 0.30
N GLU A 354 -16.53 -1.14 -0.02
CA GLU A 354 -17.34 -2.02 -0.86
C GLU A 354 -17.52 -1.42 -2.25
N ARG A 355 -18.05 -0.19 -2.35
CA ARG A 355 -18.25 0.51 -3.62
C ARG A 355 -16.93 1.05 -4.17
N ALA A 356 -16.07 1.58 -3.31
CA ALA A 356 -14.78 2.13 -3.67
C ALA A 356 -13.68 1.09 -3.84
N ARG A 357 -13.93 -0.21 -3.60
CA ARG A 357 -12.91 -1.25 -3.43
C ARG A 357 -11.86 -1.35 -4.54
N GLN A 358 -12.25 -1.06 -5.78
CA GLN A 358 -11.39 -1.11 -6.96
C GLN A 358 -10.91 0.26 -7.43
N MET A 359 -10.99 1.26 -6.58
CA MET A 359 -10.64 2.64 -6.87
C MET A 359 -9.66 3.13 -5.81
N TYR A 360 -8.70 3.94 -6.24
CA TYR A 360 -7.75 4.61 -5.37
C TYR A 360 -8.33 5.94 -4.88
N VAL A 361 -7.67 6.56 -3.90
CA VAL A 361 -8.06 7.85 -3.33
C VAL A 361 -6.85 8.76 -3.27
N LEU A 362 -7.06 10.08 -3.40
CA LEU A 362 -6.01 11.09 -3.26
C LEU A 362 -6.40 12.18 -2.25
N SER A 363 -7.31 11.87 -1.32
CA SER A 363 -7.75 12.84 -0.31
C SER A 363 -8.20 12.13 0.96
N LEU A 364 -7.93 12.79 2.11
CA LEU A 364 -8.44 12.44 3.42
C LEU A 364 -9.02 13.69 4.07
N ALA A 365 -10.28 13.63 4.46
CA ALA A 365 -10.93 14.63 5.29
C ALA A 365 -11.38 14.02 6.62
N TYR A 366 -11.68 14.86 7.60
CA TYR A 366 -12.25 14.45 8.88
C TYR A 366 -13.41 15.37 9.24
N ASP A 367 -14.59 14.78 9.38
CA ASP A 367 -15.78 15.46 9.88
C ASP A 367 -15.82 15.33 11.40
N ARG A 368 -15.52 16.44 12.09
CA ARG A 368 -15.49 16.52 13.55
C ARG A 368 -16.88 16.35 14.19
N GLN A 369 -17.95 16.71 13.48
CA GLN A 369 -19.30 16.69 14.03
C GLN A 369 -19.88 15.28 14.02
N ALA A 370 -19.62 14.51 12.94
CA ALA A 370 -20.01 13.10 12.87
C ALA A 370 -18.96 12.15 13.45
N ASP A 371 -17.77 12.67 13.78
CA ASP A 371 -16.61 11.90 14.21
C ASP A 371 -16.18 10.84 13.19
N GLU A 372 -16.03 11.24 11.92
CA GLU A 372 -15.79 10.31 10.81
C GLU A 372 -14.70 10.79 9.85
N LEU A 373 -13.87 9.84 9.39
CA LEU A 373 -12.92 10.07 8.31
C LEU A 373 -13.60 9.89 6.95
N ILE A 374 -13.20 10.70 5.98
CA ILE A 374 -13.81 10.73 4.66
C ILE A 374 -12.74 10.62 3.58
N THR A 375 -12.95 9.74 2.61
CA THR A 375 -12.09 9.64 1.42
C THR A 375 -12.93 9.75 0.15
N VAL A 376 -12.38 10.39 -0.88
CA VAL A 376 -13.02 10.50 -2.20
C VAL A 376 -12.18 9.76 -3.23
N THR A 377 -12.82 8.90 -4.02
CA THR A 377 -12.13 8.14 -5.06
C THR A 377 -11.70 9.00 -6.23
N VAL A 378 -10.61 8.61 -6.88
CA VAL A 378 -10.18 9.19 -8.14
C VAL A 378 -10.64 8.36 -9.34
N PRO A 379 -10.69 8.94 -10.56
CA PRO A 379 -11.16 8.27 -11.75
C PRO A 379 -10.40 6.97 -12.00
N SER A 380 -11.12 5.94 -12.43
CA SER A 380 -10.54 4.66 -12.81
C SER A 380 -10.93 4.31 -14.24
N PRO A 381 -9.99 3.87 -15.09
CA PRO A 381 -10.29 3.41 -16.46
C PRO A 381 -11.34 2.29 -16.50
N ARG A 382 -11.53 1.56 -15.39
CA ARG A 382 -12.47 0.45 -15.27
C ARG A 382 -13.71 0.76 -14.43
N HIS A 383 -13.66 1.82 -13.62
CA HIS A 383 -14.75 2.21 -12.73
C HIS A 383 -15.02 3.70 -12.87
N ARG A 384 -15.98 4.04 -13.73
CA ARG A 384 -16.37 5.42 -14.04
C ARG A 384 -17.41 5.94 -13.05
N ARG A 385 -17.02 6.08 -11.78
CA ARG A 385 -17.86 6.65 -10.73
C ARG A 385 -17.01 7.37 -9.69
N MET A 386 -17.61 8.35 -9.02
CA MET A 386 -17.05 9.00 -7.83
C MET A 386 -17.75 8.44 -6.60
N VAL A 387 -16.98 7.90 -5.65
CA VAL A 387 -17.50 7.37 -4.39
C VAL A 387 -16.90 8.15 -3.22
N VAL A 388 -17.77 8.61 -2.33
CA VAL A 388 -17.39 9.15 -1.02
C VAL A 388 -17.56 8.03 0.00
N SER A 389 -16.49 7.71 0.71
CA SER A 389 -16.48 6.69 1.79
C SER A 389 -16.32 7.39 3.14
N ARG A 390 -17.15 7.03 4.11
CA ARG A 390 -17.14 7.54 5.48
C ARG A 390 -16.82 6.40 6.45
N PHE A 391 -15.85 6.63 7.33
CA PHE A 391 -15.38 5.65 8.31
C PHE A 391 -15.51 6.21 9.72
N ASP A 392 -16.07 5.43 10.62
CA ASP A 392 -16.19 5.79 12.04
C ASP A 392 -14.80 6.06 12.61
N ARG A 393 -14.65 7.15 13.36
CA ARG A 393 -13.37 7.39 14.02
C ARG A 393 -13.12 6.30 15.05
N GLY A 394 -14.03 5.84 15.90
CA GLY A 394 -13.73 4.88 16.96
C GLY A 394 -13.12 3.55 16.49
N ASP A 395 -13.75 2.88 15.52
CA ASP A 395 -13.35 1.54 15.07
C ASP A 395 -12.68 1.50 13.69
N ARG A 396 -12.81 2.58 12.90
CA ARG A 396 -12.29 2.74 11.52
C ARG A 396 -12.97 1.82 10.51
N LEU A 397 -14.14 1.29 10.87
CA LEU A 397 -15.01 0.56 9.99
C LEU A 397 -15.81 1.52 9.12
N LEU A 398 -16.27 1.00 7.99
CA LEU A 398 -17.03 1.75 7.02
C LEU A 398 -18.44 2.04 7.56
N SER A 399 -18.72 3.31 7.85
CA SER A 399 -20.06 3.78 8.24
C SER A 399 -20.99 3.85 7.04
N SER A 400 -20.51 4.41 5.91
CA SER A 400 -21.30 4.49 4.68
C SER A 400 -20.45 4.76 3.43
N GLU A 401 -20.98 4.38 2.27
CA GLU A 401 -20.47 4.82 0.97
C GLU A 401 -21.63 5.29 0.09
N PHE A 402 -21.39 6.33 -0.69
CA PHE A 402 -22.35 6.83 -1.65
C PHE A 402 -21.68 7.45 -2.86
N GLU A 403 -22.40 7.44 -3.97
CA GLU A 403 -22.06 8.20 -5.18
C GLU A 403 -22.80 9.55 -5.06
N PRO A 404 -22.10 10.69 -4.98
CA PRO A 404 -22.75 11.99 -4.87
C PRO A 404 -23.65 12.23 -6.09
N ARG A 405 -24.84 12.78 -5.86
CA ARG A 405 -25.75 13.20 -6.94
C ARG A 405 -25.68 14.70 -7.12
N LEU A 406 -25.93 15.19 -8.32
CA LEU A 406 -26.01 16.63 -8.54
C LEU A 406 -27.28 17.19 -7.88
N GLY A 407 -27.11 18.27 -7.12
CA GLY A 407 -28.23 19.08 -6.67
C GLY A 407 -28.85 19.86 -7.83
N THR A 408 -30.02 20.46 -7.60
CA THR A 408 -30.75 21.22 -8.63
C THR A 408 -30.00 22.44 -9.16
N ASN A 409 -29.00 22.93 -8.41
CA ASN A 409 -28.21 24.11 -8.74
C ASN A 409 -26.92 23.77 -9.50
N VAL A 410 -26.68 22.50 -9.81
CA VAL A 410 -25.46 22.03 -10.47
C VAL A 410 -25.84 21.25 -11.72
N THR A 411 -25.45 21.75 -12.88
CA THR A 411 -25.87 21.20 -14.17
C THR A 411 -24.68 20.58 -14.91
N PRO A 412 -24.81 19.35 -15.44
CA PRO A 412 -23.81 18.78 -16.34
C PRO A 412 -23.58 19.65 -17.57
N SER A 413 -22.35 19.69 -18.08
CA SER A 413 -22.04 20.36 -19.36
C SER A 413 -22.61 19.60 -20.56
N ASP A 414 -22.75 18.28 -20.44
CA ASP A 414 -23.38 17.39 -21.42
C ASP A 414 -23.96 16.16 -20.69
N SER A 415 -24.97 15.54 -21.31
CA SER A 415 -25.69 14.35 -20.88
C SER A 415 -24.82 13.13 -20.57
N GLY A 416 -23.66 12.99 -21.22
CA GLY A 416 -22.73 11.88 -21.01
C GLY A 416 -21.66 12.13 -19.95
N ARG A 417 -21.54 13.35 -19.44
CA ARG A 417 -20.46 13.75 -18.54
C ARG A 417 -20.87 13.66 -17.08
N THR A 418 -19.92 13.26 -16.24
CA THR A 418 -20.23 12.88 -14.85
C THR A 418 -19.17 13.35 -13.86
N LEU A 419 -19.51 13.32 -12.57
CA LEU A 419 -18.56 13.59 -11.49
C LEU A 419 -17.35 12.65 -11.49
N ALA A 420 -17.45 11.48 -12.16
CA ALA A 420 -16.37 10.51 -12.24
C ALA A 420 -15.14 10.99 -13.04
N GLU A 421 -15.23 12.13 -13.72
CA GLU A 421 -14.12 12.74 -14.45
C GLU A 421 -13.23 13.61 -13.55
N TYR A 422 -13.71 14.00 -12.37
CA TYR A 422 -12.93 14.80 -11.42
C TYR A 422 -11.89 13.96 -10.70
N VAL A 423 -10.66 14.49 -10.62
CA VAL A 423 -9.55 13.90 -9.87
C VAL A 423 -9.41 14.66 -8.55
N VAL A 424 -10.15 14.23 -7.53
CA VAL A 424 -10.14 14.88 -6.21
C VAL A 424 -8.83 14.60 -5.48
N THR A 425 -8.00 15.64 -5.36
CA THR A 425 -6.66 15.59 -4.75
C THR A 425 -6.58 16.29 -3.39
N GLY A 426 -7.65 16.95 -2.96
CA GLY A 426 -7.73 17.53 -1.62
C GLY A 426 -9.17 17.61 -1.17
N ALA A 427 -9.42 17.34 0.11
CA ALA A 427 -10.75 17.46 0.68
C ALA A 427 -10.69 17.92 2.14
N VAL A 428 -11.70 18.68 2.56
CA VAL A 428 -11.91 19.06 3.95
C VAL A 428 -13.40 19.06 4.27
N ALA A 429 -13.76 18.59 5.47
CA ALA A 429 -15.13 18.60 5.94
C ALA A 429 -15.30 19.64 7.05
N VAL A 430 -16.28 20.51 6.91
CA VAL A 430 -16.64 21.53 7.90
C VAL A 430 -18.16 21.66 7.90
N ASP A 431 -18.79 21.66 9.09
CA ASP A 431 -20.23 21.86 9.25
C ASP A 431 -21.09 20.92 8.37
N ARG A 432 -20.80 19.60 8.41
CA ARG A 432 -21.44 18.55 7.58
C ARG A 432 -21.31 18.74 6.06
N THR A 433 -20.47 19.68 5.63
CA THR A 433 -20.21 19.97 4.23
C THR A 433 -18.81 19.52 3.86
N LEU A 434 -18.71 18.69 2.81
CA LEU A 434 -17.46 18.26 2.22
C LEU A 434 -17.09 19.19 1.07
N TYR A 435 -15.96 19.87 1.21
CA TYR A 435 -15.31 20.62 0.15
C TYR A 435 -14.23 19.74 -0.46
N ALA A 436 -14.22 19.60 -1.78
CA ALA A 436 -13.28 18.75 -2.51
C ALA A 436 -12.71 19.52 -3.70
N VAL A 437 -11.39 19.70 -3.73
CA VAL A 437 -10.69 20.31 -4.88
C VAL A 437 -10.25 19.20 -5.83
N SER A 438 -10.55 19.39 -7.11
CA SER A 438 -10.13 18.51 -8.18
C SER A 438 -8.95 19.11 -8.94
N ALA A 439 -7.90 18.33 -9.13
CA ALA A 439 -6.79 18.69 -10.02
C ALA A 439 -7.25 18.72 -11.49
N ALA A 440 -8.19 17.84 -11.86
CA ALA A 440 -8.86 17.95 -13.14
C ALA A 440 -9.87 19.11 -13.09
N TYR A 441 -9.77 19.99 -14.08
CA TYR A 441 -10.65 21.14 -14.32
C TYR A 441 -10.65 22.17 -13.20
N SER A 442 -9.60 22.22 -12.35
CA SER A 442 -9.41 23.18 -11.26
C SER A 442 -10.71 23.59 -10.55
N THR A 443 -11.50 22.59 -10.15
CA THR A 443 -12.87 22.77 -9.67
C THR A 443 -12.96 22.46 -8.18
N LEU A 444 -13.65 23.32 -7.42
CA LEU A 444 -14.08 23.04 -6.06
C LEU A 444 -15.51 22.50 -6.07
N LEU A 445 -15.69 21.27 -5.59
CA LEU A 445 -17.00 20.65 -5.39
C LEU A 445 -17.44 20.82 -3.93
N VAL A 446 -18.70 21.21 -3.72
CA VAL A 446 -19.32 21.36 -2.41
C VAL A 446 -20.43 20.33 -2.27
N THR A 447 -20.24 19.38 -1.35
CA THR A 447 -21.15 18.24 -1.15
C THR A 447 -21.72 18.26 0.26
N ASP A 448 -23.03 18.25 0.38
CA ASP A 448 -23.72 18.04 1.65
C ASP A 448 -23.69 16.56 2.02
N LEU A 449 -23.13 16.22 3.18
CA LEU A 449 -22.87 14.84 3.59
C LEU A 449 -24.13 14.10 4.06
N ASP A 450 -25.20 14.81 4.39
CA ASP A 450 -26.46 14.24 4.89
C ASP A 450 -27.39 13.89 3.73
N THR A 451 -27.60 14.83 2.81
CA THR A 451 -28.40 14.68 1.60
C THR A 451 -27.65 13.95 0.47
N LYS A 452 -26.32 13.91 0.55
CA LYS A 452 -25.41 13.28 -0.43
C LYS A 452 -25.48 13.97 -1.80
N LEU A 453 -25.78 15.27 -1.80
CA LEU A 453 -25.90 16.10 -2.99
C LEU A 453 -24.69 17.01 -3.13
N VAL A 454 -24.16 17.13 -4.35
CA VAL A 454 -23.28 18.24 -4.73
C VAL A 454 -24.17 19.47 -4.87
N THR A 455 -24.14 20.33 -3.86
CA THR A 455 -25.02 21.50 -3.74
C THR A 455 -24.49 22.70 -4.52
N ALA A 456 -23.17 22.77 -4.71
CA ALA A 456 -22.52 23.78 -5.52
C ALA A 456 -21.18 23.27 -6.09
N ALA A 457 -20.72 23.92 -7.15
CA ALA A 457 -19.39 23.73 -7.71
C ALA A 457 -18.85 25.07 -8.20
N TYR A 458 -17.54 25.28 -8.10
CA TYR A 458 -16.88 26.54 -8.43
C TYR A 458 -15.62 26.30 -9.25
N ALA A 459 -15.40 27.13 -10.27
CA ALA A 459 -14.12 27.19 -10.97
C ALA A 459 -13.11 27.97 -10.13
N VAL A 460 -11.90 27.43 -9.98
CA VAL A 460 -10.81 28.06 -9.22
C VAL A 460 -9.62 28.26 -10.16
N PRO A 461 -9.63 29.26 -11.04
CA PRO A 461 -8.56 29.49 -11.99
C PRO A 461 -7.24 29.86 -11.28
N GLY A 462 -6.11 29.50 -11.88
CA GLY A 462 -4.78 29.88 -11.39
C GLY A 462 -4.24 29.04 -10.23
N ILE A 463 -4.83 27.86 -9.98
CA ILE A 463 -4.21 26.76 -9.25
C ILE A 463 -3.60 25.77 -10.24
N GLU A 464 -2.44 25.23 -9.90
CA GLU A 464 -1.67 24.27 -10.68
C GLU A 464 -1.37 23.07 -9.79
N ARG A 465 -1.79 21.88 -10.23
CA ARG A 465 -1.54 20.61 -9.53
C ARG A 465 -1.88 20.70 -8.03
N PRO A 466 -3.14 20.98 -7.65
CA PRO A 466 -3.55 20.95 -6.25
C PRO A 466 -3.37 19.54 -5.69
N VAL A 467 -2.87 19.43 -4.46
CA VAL A 467 -2.55 18.17 -3.76
C VAL A 467 -3.13 18.09 -2.35
N GLY A 468 -3.79 19.15 -1.88
CA GLY A 468 -4.37 19.19 -0.55
C GLY A 468 -5.34 20.35 -0.38
N LEU A 469 -6.26 20.19 0.56
CA LEU A 469 -7.24 21.21 0.89
C LEU A 469 -7.39 21.25 2.41
N ALA A 470 -7.24 22.44 2.99
CA ALA A 470 -7.42 22.67 4.42
C ALA A 470 -8.36 23.84 4.66
N ALA A 471 -9.09 23.83 5.77
CA ALA A 471 -9.96 24.92 6.17
C ALA A 471 -9.32 25.72 7.31
N ARG A 472 -9.38 27.05 7.20
CA ARG A 472 -8.98 27.99 8.26
C ARG A 472 -10.04 29.08 8.40
N GLY A 473 -10.99 28.86 9.31
CA GLY A 473 -12.12 29.77 9.51
C GLY A 473 -13.01 29.88 8.27
N SER A 474 -13.13 31.09 7.72
CA SER A 474 -13.88 31.38 6.48
C SER A 474 -13.06 31.15 5.21
N GLU A 475 -11.86 30.59 5.31
CA GLU A 475 -10.95 30.41 4.18
C GLU A 475 -10.73 28.91 3.89
N LEU A 476 -10.52 28.61 2.61
CA LEU A 476 -9.94 27.35 2.15
C LEU A 476 -8.52 27.60 1.63
N LEU A 477 -7.61 26.70 2.02
CA LEU A 477 -6.20 26.71 1.66
C LEU A 477 -5.97 25.56 0.68
N VAL A 478 -5.77 25.88 -0.59
CA VAL A 478 -5.49 24.91 -1.66
C VAL A 478 -3.98 24.76 -1.79
N ALA A 479 -3.45 23.65 -1.29
CA ALA A 479 -2.02 23.34 -1.37
C ALA A 479 -1.67 22.79 -2.75
N GLN A 480 -0.56 23.24 -3.32
CA GLN A 480 -0.04 22.80 -4.62
C GLN A 480 1.24 22.00 -4.43
N ALA A 481 1.55 21.12 -5.39
CA ALA A 481 2.67 20.18 -5.31
C ALA A 481 4.04 20.86 -5.06
N ASP A 482 4.21 22.10 -5.53
CA ASP A 482 5.42 22.91 -5.39
C ASP A 482 5.52 23.68 -4.05
N GLY A 483 4.58 23.46 -3.13
CA GLY A 483 4.54 24.12 -1.82
C GLY A 483 3.85 25.49 -1.80
N ARG A 484 3.39 26.02 -2.95
CA ARG A 484 2.52 27.21 -2.97
C ARG A 484 1.14 26.84 -2.43
N ILE A 485 0.49 27.79 -1.75
CA ILE A 485 -0.88 27.64 -1.24
C ILE A 485 -1.71 28.80 -1.75
N ALA A 486 -2.77 28.49 -2.50
CA ALA A 486 -3.77 29.48 -2.90
C ALA A 486 -4.86 29.59 -1.81
N VAL A 487 -5.21 30.81 -1.41
CA VAL A 487 -6.26 31.05 -0.43
C VAL A 487 -7.51 31.56 -1.13
N ILE A 488 -8.61 30.85 -0.94
CA ILE A 488 -9.93 31.21 -1.48
C ILE A 488 -10.93 31.34 -0.35
N GLU A 489 -11.99 32.12 -0.56
CA GLU A 489 -13.11 32.18 0.39
C GLU A 489 -13.85 30.83 0.44
N ARG A 490 -14.23 30.39 1.65
CA ARG A 490 -15.04 29.18 1.84
C ARG A 490 -16.50 29.50 1.54
N PRO A 491 -17.10 28.92 0.48
CA PRO A 491 -18.50 29.15 0.17
C PRO A 491 -19.40 28.71 1.34
N GLY A 492 -20.34 29.57 1.74
CA GLY A 492 -21.30 29.31 2.82
C GLY A 492 -20.84 29.72 4.22
N ALA A 493 -19.63 30.27 4.41
CA ALA A 493 -19.14 30.68 5.73
C ALA A 493 -19.82 31.95 6.31
N GLY A 494 -20.58 32.71 5.49
CA GLY A 494 -21.06 34.05 5.82
C GLY A 494 -22.45 34.16 6.50
N SER A 495 -23.15 33.07 6.81
CA SER A 495 -24.52 33.15 7.36
C SER A 495 -24.63 33.08 8.89
N ALA A 496 -23.52 32.90 9.63
CA ALA A 496 -23.58 32.67 11.08
C ALA A 496 -23.54 33.95 11.96
N THR A 497 -23.38 35.15 11.38
CA THR A 497 -23.13 36.39 12.16
C THR A 497 -24.25 37.45 12.13
N SER A 498 -25.43 37.17 11.56
CA SER A 498 -26.52 38.18 11.47
C SER A 498 -27.75 37.94 12.36
N GLU A 499 -27.85 36.83 13.09
CA GLU A 499 -29.07 36.51 13.87
C GLU A 499 -29.00 36.75 15.40
N GLN A 500 -27.87 37.19 15.96
CA GLN A 500 -27.74 37.44 17.41
C GLN A 500 -27.92 38.90 17.86
N THR A 501 -28.16 39.86 16.97
CA THR A 501 -28.34 41.28 17.37
C THR A 501 -29.79 41.78 17.30
N VAL A 502 -30.76 40.92 16.97
CA VAL A 502 -32.18 41.28 17.00
C VAL A 502 -32.98 40.26 17.79
N ARG A 503 -32.72 40.20 19.09
CA ARG A 503 -33.76 39.95 20.11
C ARG A 503 -33.32 40.65 21.39
N ARG A 504 -34.14 41.64 21.75
CA ARG A 504 -34.09 42.46 22.95
C ARG A 504 -34.10 41.65 24.23
#